data_AF-A0A850M7B9-F1
#
_entry.id   AF-A0A850M7B9-F1
#
_cell.length_a   1.000
_cell.length_b   1.000
_cell.length_c   1.000
_cell.angle_alpha   90.00
_cell.angle_beta   90.00
_cell.angle_gamma   90.00
#
_symmetry.space_group_name_H-M   'P 1'
#
loop_
_entity.id
_entity.type
_entity.pdbx_description
1 polymer ?
#
loop_
_entity_poly.entity_id
_entity_poly.type
_entity_poly.pdbx_seq_one_letter_code
_entity_poly.pdbx_strand_id
1 'polypeptide(L)'
;ELGDAWIWIAFDPVNKVVIAYTIGKRKLQEARDLLHQVHDRAPEALPYFTSDELEHYVSAIREEYGVEKSFPKTGKRGRPKKPVKVVPPELVYAQVHKYREKGKVKKIEKKVIFGTEKQVYEKLREAPCSNAVNTSFVERNNLTLRQQNGRLQRKTLQFSKEKELLNSQLDLFLGIYHFIRPHRGLKRFDDKKKGMGWHDPNDGSWKDRSSLDLGRILLV
;
A
#
# COMPACT_ATOMS: atom_id res chain seq x y z
N GLU A 1 -5.42 -10.05 -23.37
CA GLU A 1 -5.56 -11.31 -22.61
C GLU A 1 -5.61 -11.04 -21.11
N LEU A 2 -6.74 -11.37 -20.48
CA LEU A 2 -7.06 -11.10 -19.06
C LEU A 2 -6.54 -12.18 -18.09
N GLY A 3 -5.94 -13.27 -18.60
CA GLY A 3 -5.37 -14.35 -17.78
C GLY A 3 -4.10 -13.97 -17.02
N ASP A 4 -3.41 -12.92 -17.45
CA ASP A 4 -2.18 -12.40 -16.84
C ASP A 4 -2.42 -10.99 -16.28
N ALA A 5 -3.21 -10.87 -15.21
CA ALA A 5 -3.45 -9.59 -14.54
C ALA A 5 -2.89 -9.63 -13.10
N TRP A 6 -2.37 -8.49 -12.66
CA TRP A 6 -1.90 -8.25 -11.30
C TRP A 6 -2.93 -7.39 -10.58
N ILE A 7 -3.14 -7.70 -9.31
CA ILE A 7 -3.85 -6.81 -8.40
C ILE A 7 -2.79 -6.03 -7.65
N TRP A 8 -2.77 -4.73 -7.95
CA TRP A 8 -1.96 -3.75 -7.26
C TRP A 8 -2.71 -3.29 -6.02
N ILE A 9 -2.04 -3.26 -4.87
CA ILE A 9 -2.68 -2.93 -3.59
C ILE A 9 -1.87 -1.87 -2.85
N ALA A 10 -2.57 -0.82 -2.40
CA ALA A 10 -2.12 0.08 -1.36
C ALA A 10 -2.78 -0.31 -0.03
N PHE A 11 -2.00 -0.82 0.91
CA PHE A 11 -2.49 -1.38 2.17
C PHE A 11 -1.96 -0.61 3.37
N ASP A 12 -2.86 -0.20 4.27
CA ASP A 12 -2.52 0.35 5.57
C ASP A 12 -2.32 -0.80 6.57
N PRO A 13 -1.08 -1.05 7.05
CA PRO A 13 -0.79 -2.11 7.99
C PRO A 13 -1.18 -1.79 9.44
N VAL A 14 -1.46 -0.54 9.77
CA VAL A 14 -1.89 -0.11 11.12
C VAL A 14 -3.38 -0.36 11.27
N ASN A 15 -4.20 0.11 10.31
CA ASN A 15 -5.65 -0.06 10.35
C ASN A 15 -6.15 -1.34 9.64
N LYS A 16 -5.26 -2.06 8.96
CA LYS A 16 -5.58 -3.30 8.22
C LYS A 16 -6.64 -3.07 7.14
N VAL A 17 -6.49 -1.97 6.40
CA VAL A 17 -7.41 -1.56 5.33
C VAL A 17 -6.67 -1.54 4.00
N VAL A 18 -7.37 -1.92 2.95
CA VAL A 18 -6.90 -1.72 1.56
C VAL A 18 -7.43 -0.35 1.17
N ILE A 19 -6.52 0.63 1.07
CA ILE A 19 -6.86 2.02 0.77
C ILE A 19 -7.26 2.14 -0.70
N ALA A 20 -6.49 1.53 -1.57
CA ALA A 20 -6.74 1.51 -3.00
C ALA A 20 -6.31 0.16 -3.60
N TYR A 21 -6.93 -0.20 -4.72
CA TYR A 21 -6.42 -1.26 -5.57
C TYR A 21 -6.62 -0.91 -7.05
N THR A 22 -5.85 -1.55 -7.92
CA THR A 22 -6.13 -1.56 -9.36
C THR A 22 -5.78 -2.92 -9.95
N ILE A 23 -6.48 -3.29 -11.02
CA ILE A 23 -6.22 -4.52 -11.76
C ILE A 23 -5.60 -4.16 -13.10
N GLY A 24 -4.45 -4.74 -13.42
CA GLY A 24 -3.83 -4.50 -14.72
C GLY A 24 -2.50 -5.20 -14.88
N LYS A 25 -1.70 -4.72 -15.83
CA LYS A 25 -0.35 -5.23 -16.04
C LYS A 25 0.61 -4.56 -15.06
N ARG A 26 1.85 -5.05 -14.99
CA ARG A 26 2.91 -4.37 -14.23
C ARG A 26 3.51 -3.23 -15.05
N LYS A 27 2.74 -2.17 -15.31
CA LYS A 27 3.23 -0.96 -16.01
C LYS A 27 3.08 0.28 -15.13
N LEU A 28 3.66 1.38 -15.60
CA LEU A 28 3.63 2.66 -14.91
C LEU A 28 2.20 3.22 -14.76
N GLN A 29 1.32 2.95 -15.72
CA GLN A 29 -0.04 3.47 -15.68
C GLN A 29 -0.81 2.91 -14.47
N GLU A 30 -0.72 1.62 -14.19
CA GLU A 30 -1.38 1.02 -13.03
C GLU A 30 -0.80 1.56 -11.71
N ALA A 31 0.50 1.85 -11.63
CA ALA A 31 1.09 2.49 -10.47
C ALA A 31 0.54 3.92 -10.25
N ARG A 32 0.33 4.67 -11.34
CA ARG A 32 -0.32 6.00 -11.30
C ARG A 32 -1.75 5.89 -10.83
N ASP A 33 -2.53 5.01 -11.45
CA ASP A 33 -3.94 4.82 -11.11
C ASP A 33 -4.12 4.42 -9.63
N LEU A 34 -3.21 3.60 -9.11
CA LEU A 34 -3.20 3.21 -7.69
C LEU A 34 -2.90 4.41 -6.78
N LEU A 35 -1.85 5.19 -7.08
CA LEU A 35 -1.43 6.29 -6.20
C LEU A 35 -2.33 7.50 -6.29
N HIS A 36 -2.88 7.79 -7.47
CA HIS A 36 -3.92 8.80 -7.64
C HIS A 36 -5.12 8.48 -6.76
N GLN A 37 -5.58 7.23 -6.78
CA GLN A 37 -6.61 6.74 -5.87
C GLN A 37 -6.25 6.84 -4.38
N VAL A 38 -4.99 6.67 -4.00
CA VAL A 38 -4.56 6.87 -2.60
C VAL A 38 -4.62 8.35 -2.23
N HIS A 39 -4.08 9.20 -3.11
CA HIS A 39 -4.05 10.64 -2.92
C HIS A 39 -5.47 11.24 -2.86
N ASP A 40 -6.36 10.85 -3.78
CA ASP A 40 -7.76 11.33 -3.79
C ASP A 40 -8.52 11.02 -2.49
N ARG A 41 -8.20 9.88 -1.84
CA ARG A 41 -8.82 9.50 -0.57
C ARG A 41 -8.26 10.25 0.62
N ALA A 42 -7.06 10.82 0.51
CA ALA A 42 -6.44 11.63 1.56
C ALA A 42 -5.44 12.64 0.95
N PRO A 43 -5.94 13.74 0.33
CA PRO A 43 -5.09 14.64 -0.46
C PRO A 43 -4.03 15.38 0.36
N GLU A 44 -4.31 15.59 1.65
CA GLU A 44 -3.40 16.29 2.56
C GLU A 44 -2.39 15.36 3.25
N ALA A 45 -2.53 14.04 3.08
CA ALA A 45 -1.66 13.08 3.73
C ALA A 45 -0.32 12.95 2.98
N LEU A 46 0.76 12.79 3.75
CA LEU A 46 2.07 12.38 3.25
C LEU A 46 2.47 11.04 3.89
N PRO A 47 1.97 9.91 3.34
CA PRO A 47 2.22 8.61 3.94
C PRO A 47 3.68 8.21 3.85
N TYR A 48 4.14 7.45 4.86
CA TYR A 48 5.37 6.68 4.70
C TYR A 48 5.09 5.47 3.81
N PHE A 49 5.58 5.52 2.57
CA PHE A 49 5.43 4.42 1.63
C PHE A 49 6.51 3.35 1.82
N THR A 50 6.11 2.09 1.69
CA THR A 50 7.07 0.99 1.47
C THR A 50 6.58 0.05 0.40
N SER A 51 7.46 -0.40 -0.49
CA SER A 51 7.06 -1.31 -1.57
C SER A 51 8.05 -2.43 -1.80
N ASP A 52 7.67 -3.34 -2.69
CA ASP A 52 8.63 -4.19 -3.38
C ASP A 52 9.47 -3.35 -4.37
N GLU A 53 10.29 -4.03 -5.17
CA GLU A 53 11.24 -3.39 -6.07
C GLU A 53 10.68 -2.95 -7.41
N LEU A 54 9.36 -2.85 -7.54
CA LEU A 54 8.79 -2.42 -8.81
C LEU A 54 9.13 -0.95 -9.08
N GLU A 55 9.91 -0.71 -10.13
CA GLU A 55 10.47 0.60 -10.50
C GLU A 55 9.41 1.70 -10.66
N HIS A 56 8.20 1.31 -11.08
CA HIS A 56 7.11 2.23 -11.39
C HIS A 56 6.65 3.08 -10.20
N TYR A 57 6.75 2.56 -8.97
CA TYR A 57 6.32 3.30 -7.77
C TYR A 57 7.15 4.56 -7.54
N VAL A 58 8.44 4.56 -7.85
CA VAL A 58 9.31 5.75 -7.70
C VAL A 58 8.77 6.91 -8.55
N SER A 59 8.41 6.61 -9.80
CA SER A 59 7.92 7.61 -10.74
C SER A 59 6.51 8.05 -10.38
N ALA A 60 5.62 7.11 -10.08
CA ALA A 60 4.23 7.41 -9.74
C ALA A 60 4.12 8.23 -8.43
N ILE A 61 4.90 7.91 -7.39
CA ILE A 61 4.90 8.69 -6.14
C ILE A 61 5.38 10.12 -6.41
N ARG A 62 6.45 10.29 -7.21
CA ARG A 62 6.96 11.62 -7.55
C ARG A 62 5.97 12.44 -8.37
N GLU A 63 5.25 11.79 -9.26
CA GLU A 63 4.23 12.46 -10.08
C GLU A 63 3.03 12.88 -9.23
N GLU A 64 2.54 12.02 -8.35
CA GLU A 64 1.33 12.30 -7.58
C GLU A 64 1.60 13.27 -6.42
N TYR A 65 2.63 13.01 -5.60
CA TYR A 65 2.92 13.79 -4.39
C TYR A 65 3.97 14.88 -4.60
N GLY A 66 4.53 15.01 -5.81
CA GLY A 66 5.56 15.99 -6.10
C GLY A 66 5.03 17.41 -6.27
N VAL A 67 5.70 18.38 -5.66
CA VAL A 67 5.41 19.81 -5.80
C VAL A 67 6.16 20.37 -7.01
N GLU A 68 5.49 21.19 -7.82
CA GLU A 68 6.14 21.85 -8.94
C GLU A 68 7.15 22.90 -8.48
N LYS A 69 8.40 22.72 -8.89
CA LYS A 69 9.45 23.71 -8.70
C LYS A 69 9.75 24.40 -10.02
N SER A 70 9.31 25.65 -10.15
CA SER A 70 9.69 26.53 -11.25
C SER A 70 11.08 27.12 -11.03
N PHE A 71 11.83 27.33 -12.11
CA PHE A 71 13.15 27.95 -12.05
C PHE A 71 13.06 29.37 -12.63
N PRO A 72 13.66 30.38 -11.99
CA PRO A 72 13.69 31.73 -12.55
C PRO A 72 14.47 31.75 -13.86
N LYS A 73 14.11 32.67 -14.76
CA LYS A 73 14.86 32.87 -16.01
C LYS A 73 16.28 33.33 -15.66
N THR A 74 17.28 32.63 -16.20
CA THR A 74 18.70 32.89 -15.90
C THR A 74 19.26 34.14 -16.61
N GLY A 75 18.47 34.83 -17.43
CA GLY A 75 18.90 36.00 -18.22
C GLY A 75 19.82 35.66 -19.42
N LYS A 76 20.34 34.42 -19.50
CA LYS A 76 21.17 33.93 -20.61
C LYS A 76 20.31 33.48 -21.80
N ARG A 77 20.85 33.60 -23.02
CA ARG A 77 20.21 33.11 -24.26
C ARG A 77 20.03 31.58 -24.19
N GLY A 78 18.79 31.09 -24.27
CA GLY A 78 18.46 29.67 -24.22
C GLY A 78 17.02 29.40 -23.78
N ARG A 79 16.55 28.15 -23.98
CA ARG A 79 15.21 27.71 -23.54
C ARG A 79 15.15 27.71 -22.00
N PRO A 80 14.19 28.40 -21.36
CA PRO A 80 14.02 28.34 -19.92
C PRO A 80 13.84 26.89 -19.45
N LYS A 81 14.39 26.58 -18.27
CA LYS A 81 14.25 25.25 -17.67
C LYS A 81 12.78 25.01 -17.36
N LYS A 82 12.24 23.88 -17.83
CA LYS A 82 10.86 23.48 -17.51
C LYS A 82 10.71 23.28 -16.00
N PRO A 83 9.53 23.55 -15.44
CA PRO A 83 9.20 23.12 -14.07
C PRO A 83 9.46 21.62 -13.91
N VAL A 84 9.93 21.23 -12.73
CA VAL A 84 10.17 19.83 -12.38
C VAL A 84 9.40 19.52 -11.10
N LYS A 85 8.74 18.35 -11.05
CA LYS A 85 8.13 17.84 -9.82
C LYS A 85 9.22 17.35 -8.87
N VAL A 86 9.30 17.97 -7.71
CA VAL A 86 10.21 17.60 -6.63
C VAL A 86 9.39 17.03 -5.49
N VAL A 87 9.82 15.89 -4.97
CA VAL A 87 9.16 15.24 -3.83
C VAL A 87 9.33 16.12 -2.58
N PRO A 88 8.26 16.37 -1.79
CA PRO A 88 8.37 17.06 -0.52
C PRO A 88 9.43 16.42 0.39
N PRO A 89 10.28 17.19 1.09
CA PRO A 89 11.28 16.66 2.00
C PRO A 89 10.73 15.75 3.11
N GLU A 90 9.46 15.92 3.45
CA GLU A 90 8.74 15.19 4.49
C GLU A 90 8.24 13.82 4.00
N LEU A 91 8.12 13.61 2.68
CA LEU A 91 7.64 12.35 2.11
C LEU A 91 8.75 11.30 2.18
N VAL A 92 8.44 10.19 2.86
CA VAL A 92 9.38 9.08 3.06
C VAL A 92 8.95 7.88 2.23
N TYR A 93 9.89 7.28 1.51
CA TYR A 93 9.65 6.07 0.74
C TYR A 93 10.85 5.14 0.79
N ALA A 94 10.62 3.87 1.12
CA ALA A 94 11.64 2.83 1.13
C ALA A 94 11.22 1.56 0.38
N GLN A 95 12.18 0.90 -0.27
CA GLN A 95 12.00 -0.35 -1.00
C GLN A 95 12.68 -1.52 -0.29
N VAL A 96 12.13 -2.71 -0.50
CA VAL A 96 12.69 -3.97 0.02
C VAL A 96 13.19 -4.82 -1.15
N HIS A 97 14.51 -4.98 -1.27
CA HIS A 97 15.16 -5.87 -2.23
C HIS A 97 15.30 -7.27 -1.65
N LYS A 98 14.73 -8.29 -2.32
CA LYS A 98 14.84 -9.68 -1.88
C LYS A 98 15.73 -10.46 -2.85
N TYR A 99 16.96 -10.74 -2.43
CA TYR A 99 17.84 -11.64 -3.18
C TYR A 99 17.32 -13.06 -3.07
N ARG A 100 17.02 -13.67 -4.21
CA ARG A 100 16.53 -15.05 -4.29
C ARG A 100 17.51 -15.94 -5.01
N GLU A 101 17.76 -17.10 -4.44
CA GLU A 101 18.56 -18.16 -5.05
C GLU A 101 17.76 -19.47 -4.97
N LYS A 102 17.58 -20.16 -6.10
CA LYS A 102 16.81 -21.41 -6.18
C LYS A 102 15.42 -21.32 -5.54
N GLY A 103 14.72 -20.20 -5.75
CA GLY A 103 13.37 -19.95 -5.22
C GLY A 103 13.29 -19.60 -3.74
N LYS A 104 14.42 -19.56 -3.00
CA LYS A 104 14.48 -19.19 -1.59
C LYS A 104 15.05 -17.79 -1.43
N VAL A 105 14.51 -17.02 -0.47
CA VAL A 105 15.07 -15.71 -0.11
C VAL A 105 16.33 -15.93 0.71
N LYS A 106 17.47 -15.38 0.24
CA LYS A 106 18.78 -15.49 0.88
C LYS A 106 19.16 -14.24 1.67
N LYS A 107 18.81 -13.08 1.13
CA LYS A 107 19.14 -11.78 1.70
C LYS A 107 18.01 -10.81 1.43
N ILE A 108 17.77 -9.91 2.38
CA ILE A 108 16.84 -8.80 2.23
C ILE A 108 17.63 -7.52 2.45
N GLU A 109 17.68 -6.66 1.44
CA GLU A 109 18.22 -5.30 1.55
C GLU A 109 17.08 -4.28 1.56
N LYS A 110 17.33 -3.15 2.20
CA LYS A 110 16.36 -2.06 2.34
C LYS A 110 17.01 -0.84 1.71
N LYS A 111 16.30 -0.17 0.81
CA LYS A 111 16.78 1.01 0.11
C LYS A 111 15.87 2.19 0.41
N VAL A 112 16.41 3.26 0.95
CA VAL A 112 15.68 4.53 1.10
C VAL A 112 15.69 5.23 -0.25
N ILE A 113 14.50 5.53 -0.79
CA ILE A 113 14.32 6.17 -2.09
C ILE A 113 14.02 7.66 -1.92
N PHE A 114 13.10 8.00 -1.02
CA PHE A 114 12.79 9.38 -0.62
C PHE A 114 12.93 9.53 0.89
N GLY A 115 13.39 10.72 1.30
CA GLY A 115 13.73 11.01 2.69
C GLY A 115 15.11 10.46 3.09
N THR A 116 15.34 10.44 4.40
CA THR A 116 16.59 9.99 5.03
C THR A 116 16.37 8.74 5.87
N GLU A 117 17.45 8.01 6.19
CA GLU A 117 17.37 6.86 7.10
C GLU A 117 16.77 7.24 8.46
N LYS A 118 17.12 8.43 8.99
CA LYS A 118 16.56 8.94 10.25
C LYS A 118 15.04 9.07 10.19
N GLN A 119 14.51 9.69 9.12
CA GLN A 119 13.07 9.82 8.91
C GLN A 119 12.38 8.46 8.77
N VAL A 120 13.03 7.49 8.11
CA VAL A 120 12.51 6.11 8.02
C VAL A 120 12.39 5.48 9.41
N TYR A 121 13.40 5.63 10.28
CA TYR A 121 13.34 5.10 11.65
C TYR A 121 12.28 5.80 12.50
N GLU A 122 12.12 7.11 12.37
CA GLU A 122 11.07 7.88 13.04
C GLU A 122 9.67 7.39 12.60
N LYS A 123 9.44 7.25 11.29
CA LYS A 123 8.17 6.73 10.75
C LYS A 123 7.89 5.28 11.15
N LEU A 124 8.91 4.45 11.27
CA LEU A 124 8.76 3.08 11.79
C LEU A 124 8.40 3.06 13.28
N ARG A 125 8.85 4.04 14.07
CA ARG A 125 8.49 4.16 15.49
C ARG A 125 7.06 4.67 15.67
N GLU A 126 6.61 5.57 14.79
CA GLU A 126 5.23 6.10 14.77
C GLU A 126 4.19 5.05 14.37
N ALA A 127 4.54 4.08 13.52
CA ALA A 127 3.64 3.03 13.05
C ALA A 127 3.76 1.74 13.88
N PRO A 128 2.87 1.46 14.85
CA PRO A 128 3.03 0.38 15.84
C PRO A 128 2.87 -1.04 15.27
N CYS A 129 2.90 -1.21 13.95
CA CYS A 129 2.77 -2.51 13.29
C CYS A 129 4.11 -3.25 13.15
N SER A 130 5.24 -2.55 12.97
CA SER A 130 6.56 -3.18 12.77
C SER A 130 7.72 -2.19 12.82
N ASN A 131 8.81 -2.60 13.48
CA ASN A 131 10.06 -1.85 13.59
C ASN A 131 10.99 -1.96 12.36
N ALA A 132 10.51 -2.52 11.25
CA ALA A 132 11.33 -2.73 10.05
C ALA A 132 10.59 -2.34 8.76
N VAL A 133 11.36 -1.88 7.76
CA VAL A 133 10.91 -1.79 6.36
C VAL A 133 10.61 -3.21 5.85
N ASN A 134 9.37 -3.47 5.47
CA ASN A 134 8.90 -4.75 4.95
C ASN A 134 7.57 -4.58 4.20
N THR A 135 7.21 -5.59 3.41
CA THR A 135 5.93 -5.72 2.71
C THR A 135 5.06 -6.86 3.27
N SER A 136 5.42 -7.43 4.43
CA SER A 136 4.83 -8.71 4.88
C SER A 136 3.34 -8.60 5.18
N PHE A 137 2.84 -7.44 5.63
CA PHE A 137 1.43 -7.26 5.94
C PHE A 137 0.55 -7.25 4.69
N VAL A 138 0.99 -6.60 3.60
CA VAL A 138 0.27 -6.63 2.32
C VAL A 138 0.41 -8.00 1.66
N GLU A 139 1.55 -8.68 1.80
CA GLU A 139 1.68 -10.08 1.39
C GLU A 139 0.72 -11.01 2.15
N ARG A 140 0.52 -10.78 3.45
CA ARG A 140 -0.48 -11.51 4.26
C ARG A 140 -1.92 -11.18 3.84
N ASN A 141 -2.20 -9.93 3.47
CA ASN A 141 -3.49 -9.52 2.91
C ASN A 141 -3.74 -10.21 1.55
N ASN A 142 -2.74 -10.24 0.67
CA ASN A 142 -2.78 -10.96 -0.61
C ASN A 142 -3.08 -12.46 -0.41
N LEU A 143 -2.55 -13.08 0.64
CA LEU A 143 -2.92 -14.45 1.00
C LEU A 143 -4.39 -14.57 1.42
N THR A 144 -4.89 -13.65 2.26
CA THR A 144 -6.31 -13.62 2.67
C THR A 144 -7.23 -13.48 1.46
N LEU A 145 -6.90 -12.56 0.54
CA LEU A 145 -7.61 -12.37 -0.73
C LEU A 145 -7.69 -13.70 -1.48
N ARG A 146 -6.56 -14.38 -1.73
CA ARG A 146 -6.57 -15.66 -2.46
C ARG A 146 -7.32 -16.78 -1.75
N GLN A 147 -7.24 -16.86 -0.43
CA GLN A 147 -7.92 -17.92 0.33
C GLN A 147 -9.44 -17.78 0.30
N GLN A 148 -9.93 -16.54 0.29
CA GLN A 148 -11.36 -16.26 0.42
C GLN A 148 -12.03 -15.87 -0.90
N ASN A 149 -11.22 -15.71 -1.95
CA ASN A 149 -11.68 -15.37 -3.27
C ASN A 149 -11.17 -16.40 -4.28
N GLY A 150 -12.07 -17.28 -4.69
CA GLY A 150 -11.81 -18.30 -5.71
C GLY A 150 -11.25 -17.74 -7.01
N ARG A 151 -11.64 -16.51 -7.40
CA ARG A 151 -11.17 -15.87 -8.65
C ARG A 151 -9.67 -15.56 -8.66
N LEU A 152 -9.03 -15.52 -7.50
CA LEU A 152 -7.59 -15.25 -7.35
C LEU A 152 -6.78 -16.51 -7.11
N GLN A 153 -7.43 -17.67 -7.03
CA GLN A 153 -6.75 -18.94 -6.90
C GLN A 153 -6.22 -19.41 -8.25
N ARG A 154 -5.06 -20.05 -8.21
CA ARG A 154 -4.43 -20.59 -9.42
C ARG A 154 -5.10 -21.92 -9.79
N LYS A 155 -5.38 -22.13 -11.08
CA LYS A 155 -5.96 -23.38 -11.63
C LYS A 155 -7.34 -23.73 -11.03
N THR A 156 -8.17 -22.73 -10.80
CA THR A 156 -9.59 -22.89 -10.44
C THR A 156 -10.50 -22.66 -11.65
N LEU A 157 -11.70 -23.22 -11.62
CA LEU A 157 -12.76 -22.91 -12.58
C LEU A 157 -13.48 -21.59 -12.28
N GLN A 158 -13.21 -20.97 -11.13
CA GLN A 158 -13.88 -19.76 -10.65
C GLN A 158 -13.26 -18.48 -11.20
N PHE A 159 -12.81 -18.42 -12.45
CA PHE A 159 -12.17 -17.23 -13.02
C PHE A 159 -13.18 -16.19 -13.50
N SER A 160 -12.76 -14.92 -13.55
CA SER A 160 -13.52 -13.86 -14.23
C SER A 160 -13.16 -13.83 -15.71
N LYS A 161 -14.18 -13.75 -16.58
CA LYS A 161 -14.00 -13.59 -18.02
C LYS A 161 -13.76 -12.13 -18.43
N GLU A 162 -14.23 -11.19 -17.62
CA GLU A 162 -14.16 -9.75 -17.84
C GLU A 162 -13.51 -9.07 -16.62
N LYS A 163 -12.80 -7.96 -16.87
CA LYS A 163 -12.08 -7.21 -15.83
C LYS A 163 -13.06 -6.58 -14.85
N GLU A 164 -14.16 -6.07 -15.36
CA GLU A 164 -15.24 -5.41 -14.65
C GLU A 164 -15.85 -6.37 -13.62
N LEU A 165 -16.09 -7.63 -14.00
CA LEU A 165 -16.59 -8.66 -13.09
C LEU A 165 -15.57 -9.03 -12.00
N LEU A 166 -14.27 -8.98 -12.30
CA LEU A 166 -13.23 -9.15 -11.28
C LEU A 166 -13.18 -7.95 -10.32
N ASN A 167 -13.31 -6.73 -10.84
CA ASN A 167 -13.40 -5.52 -10.02
C ASN A 167 -14.60 -5.59 -9.08
N SER A 168 -15.82 -5.81 -9.59
CA SER A 168 -17.03 -5.87 -8.75
C SER A 168 -16.96 -6.94 -7.67
N GLN A 169 -16.32 -8.08 -7.97
CA GLN A 169 -16.13 -9.10 -6.97
C GLN A 169 -15.09 -8.70 -5.92
N LEU A 170 -14.00 -8.03 -6.29
CA LEU A 170 -13.03 -7.47 -5.33
C LEU A 170 -13.69 -6.39 -4.45
N ASP A 171 -14.51 -5.51 -5.02
CA ASP A 171 -15.26 -4.49 -4.28
C ASP A 171 -16.13 -5.14 -3.20
N LEU A 172 -16.91 -6.17 -3.58
CA LEU A 172 -17.73 -6.91 -2.62
C LEU A 172 -16.88 -7.55 -1.52
N PHE A 173 -15.77 -8.19 -1.89
CA PHE A 173 -14.87 -8.82 -0.93
C PHE A 173 -14.28 -7.79 0.05
N LEU A 174 -13.80 -6.65 -0.47
CA LEU A 174 -13.19 -5.60 0.33
C LEU A 174 -14.22 -4.95 1.24
N GLY A 175 -15.46 -4.74 0.78
CA GLY A 175 -16.56 -4.27 1.64
C GLY A 175 -16.78 -5.19 2.84
N ILE A 176 -16.82 -6.51 2.63
CA ILE A 176 -16.93 -7.49 3.73
C ILE A 176 -15.68 -7.43 4.64
N TYR A 177 -14.48 -7.34 4.07
CA TYR A 177 -13.23 -7.27 4.82
C TYR A 177 -13.08 -6.00 5.66
N HIS A 178 -13.53 -4.84 5.16
CA HIS A 178 -13.42 -3.53 5.79
C HIS A 178 -14.53 -3.25 6.81
N PHE A 179 -15.75 -3.73 6.58
CA PHE A 179 -16.90 -3.29 7.37
C PHE A 179 -17.57 -4.40 8.18
N ILE A 180 -17.46 -5.66 7.77
CA ILE A 180 -18.17 -6.77 8.45
C ILE A 180 -17.21 -7.61 9.28
N ARG A 181 -16.01 -7.90 8.76
CA ARG A 181 -15.11 -8.85 9.40
C ARG A 181 -14.21 -8.16 10.45
N PRO A 182 -14.24 -8.58 11.74
CA PRO A 182 -13.30 -8.10 12.73
C PRO A 182 -11.89 -8.65 12.44
N HIS A 183 -10.88 -7.80 12.61
CA HIS A 183 -9.49 -8.17 12.37
C HIS A 183 -8.76 -8.42 13.69
N ARG A 184 -8.37 -9.67 13.99
CA ARG A 184 -7.72 -10.06 15.27
C ARG A 184 -6.57 -9.15 15.72
N GLY A 185 -5.75 -8.66 14.77
CA GLY A 185 -4.66 -7.73 15.07
C GLY A 185 -5.08 -6.30 15.48
N LEU A 186 -6.38 -6.00 15.49
CA LEU A 186 -6.97 -4.74 15.96
C LEU A 186 -7.76 -4.90 17.26
N LYS A 187 -7.72 -6.09 17.86
CA LYS A 187 -8.34 -6.35 19.15
C LYS A 187 -7.61 -5.53 20.22
N ARG A 188 -8.35 -4.74 20.98
CA ARG A 188 -7.86 -4.03 22.17
C ARG A 188 -7.76 -5.02 23.33
N PHE A 189 -6.79 -4.79 24.20
CA PHE A 189 -6.73 -5.52 25.46
C PHE A 189 -7.91 -5.11 26.32
N ASP A 190 -8.67 -6.08 26.83
CA ASP A 190 -9.76 -5.86 27.77
C ASP A 190 -9.37 -6.54 29.08
N ASP A 191 -8.93 -5.73 30.06
CA ASP A 191 -8.50 -6.20 31.39
C ASP A 191 -9.59 -7.02 32.11
N LYS A 192 -10.86 -6.80 31.76
CA LYS A 192 -12.02 -7.44 32.42
C LYS A 192 -12.35 -8.82 31.85
N LYS A 193 -11.89 -9.14 30.64
CA LYS A 193 -12.17 -10.42 29.97
C LYS A 193 -10.88 -11.25 29.86
N LYS A 194 -10.59 -12.03 30.90
CA LYS A 194 -9.47 -13.01 30.92
C LYS A 194 -9.77 -14.16 29.93
N GLY A 195 -9.40 -14.01 28.65
CA GLY A 195 -9.42 -15.13 27.69
C GLY A 195 -9.39 -14.75 26.20
N MET A 196 -8.91 -15.68 25.37
CA MET A 196 -9.02 -15.62 23.91
C MET A 196 -10.39 -16.15 23.44
N GLY A 197 -11.47 -15.42 23.75
CA GLY A 197 -12.82 -15.72 23.26
C GLY A 197 -13.16 -15.03 21.93
N TRP A 198 -14.31 -15.37 21.35
CA TRP A 198 -14.97 -14.51 20.35
C TRP A 198 -15.57 -13.31 21.09
N HIS A 199 -15.21 -12.09 20.68
CA HIS A 199 -15.71 -10.85 21.27
C HIS A 199 -16.75 -10.24 20.36
N ASP A 200 -17.83 -9.73 20.96
CA ASP A 200 -18.86 -8.98 20.24
C ASP A 200 -18.19 -7.76 19.58
N PRO A 201 -18.30 -7.59 18.24
CA PRO A 201 -17.78 -6.41 17.55
C PRO A 201 -18.26 -5.07 18.13
N ASN A 202 -19.41 -5.06 18.82
CA ASN A 202 -20.03 -3.88 19.38
C ASN A 202 -19.63 -3.57 20.83
N ASP A 203 -18.81 -4.42 21.48
CA ASP A 203 -18.46 -4.25 22.90
C ASP A 203 -17.31 -3.24 23.16
N GLY A 204 -16.89 -2.51 22.11
CA GLY A 204 -15.80 -1.53 22.20
C GLY A 204 -14.39 -2.13 22.32
N SER A 205 -14.24 -3.46 22.28
CA SER A 205 -12.94 -4.15 22.32
C SER A 205 -12.17 -4.13 21.00
N TRP A 206 -12.67 -3.42 19.98
CA TRP A 206 -12.04 -3.32 18.67
C TRP A 206 -11.62 -1.88 18.37
N LYS A 207 -10.44 -1.72 17.74
CA LYS A 207 -10.05 -0.42 17.19
C LYS A 207 -10.98 -0.07 16.02
N ASP A 208 -11.58 1.12 16.08
CA ASP A 208 -12.29 1.70 14.95
C ASP A 208 -11.31 1.93 13.77
N ARG A 209 -11.78 1.60 12.56
CA ARG A 209 -11.06 1.75 11.30
C ARG A 209 -11.50 2.97 10.48
N SER A 210 -12.48 3.74 10.97
CA SER A 210 -13.06 4.89 10.25
C SER A 210 -12.10 6.06 10.08
N SER A 211 -11.15 6.25 11.02
CA SER A 211 -10.13 7.29 10.94
C SER A 211 -8.98 6.84 10.03
N LEU A 212 -8.93 7.36 8.80
CA LEU A 212 -7.83 7.16 7.85
C LEU A 212 -6.63 8.04 8.21
N ASP A 213 -5.99 7.78 9.34
CA ASP A 213 -4.65 8.31 9.60
C ASP A 213 -3.63 7.51 8.78
N LEU A 214 -3.39 7.97 7.54
CA LEU A 214 -2.53 7.30 6.56
C LEU A 214 -1.03 7.44 6.89
N GLY A 215 -0.61 7.00 8.07
CA GLY A 215 0.77 7.11 8.52
C GLY A 215 1.75 6.23 7.72
N ARG A 216 1.36 4.99 7.37
CA ARG A 216 2.19 4.06 6.59
C ARG A 216 1.35 3.32 5.55
N ILE A 217 1.85 3.23 4.32
CA ILE A 217 1.19 2.51 3.23
C ILE A 217 2.17 1.53 2.59
N LEU A 218 1.75 0.27 2.47
CA LEU A 218 2.48 -0.77 1.77
C LEU A 218 1.95 -0.90 0.33
N LEU A 219 2.84 -0.90 -0.66
CA LEU A 219 2.50 -1.02 -2.08
C LEU A 219 3.07 -2.33 -2.64
N VAL A 220 2.22 -3.19 -3.22
CA VAL A 220 2.61 -4.44 -3.91
C VAL A 220 1.75 -4.66 -5.14
#